data_AF-A0A928VEV3-F1
#
_entry.id   AF-A0A928VEV3-F1
#
_cell.length_a   1.000
_cell.length_b   1.000
_cell.length_c   1.000
_cell.angle_alpha   90.00
_cell.angle_beta   90.00
_cell.angle_gamma   90.00
#
_symmetry.space_group_name_H-M   'P 1'
#
loop_
_entity.id
_entity.type
_entity.pdbx_description
1 polymer ?
#
loop_
_entity_poly.entity_id
_entity_poly.type
_entity_poly.pdbx_seq_one_letter_code
_entity_poly.pdbx_strand_id
1 'polypeptide(L)'
;MTWRGSTTVSDRIFASLVYLLPLLDVVGFVGRILIVTDSFISPLVNLVATPLAPLLSIYTGFIPLIVFFALFLLVVRNENIAHFIRFNTMQAILFGIVLSLIAIVWQYALAPIFGMGLLTQTLFNAVFLGTIAAVGYSIVQTALGRYAEIPTISDAVYMQVR
;
A
#
# COMPACT_ATOMS: atom_id res chain seq x y z
N MET A 1 -1.50 28.52 15.17
CA MET A 1 -1.03 27.38 14.36
C MET A 1 -0.84 27.88 12.94
N THR A 2 0.25 28.62 12.74
CA THR A 2 0.53 29.40 11.53
C THR A 2 1.61 28.66 10.74
N TRP A 3 1.44 28.61 9.41
CA TRP A 3 2.38 28.12 8.40
C TRP A 3 2.52 26.59 8.22
N ARG A 4 1.48 25.94 7.69
CA ARG A 4 1.67 24.84 6.73
C ARG A 4 1.39 25.44 5.34
N GLY A 5 2.40 25.46 4.46
CA GLY A 5 2.23 25.96 3.09
C GLY A 5 1.02 25.32 2.43
N SER A 6 0.28 26.08 1.62
CA SER A 6 -0.88 25.53 0.92
C SER A 6 -0.43 24.32 0.10
N THR A 7 -1.07 23.17 0.31
CA THR A 7 -0.79 21.96 -0.47
C THR A 7 -1.09 22.26 -1.92
N THR A 8 -0.04 22.30 -2.74
CA THR A 8 -0.18 22.61 -4.17
C THR A 8 -0.84 21.43 -4.88
N VAL A 9 -1.37 21.67 -6.09
CA VAL A 9 -1.93 20.58 -6.90
C VAL A 9 -0.87 19.52 -7.21
N SER A 10 0.37 19.95 -7.48
CA SER A 10 1.51 19.05 -7.68
C SER A 10 1.77 18.17 -6.46
N ASP A 11 1.76 18.73 -5.24
CA ASP A 11 1.96 17.95 -4.01
C ASP A 11 0.89 16.87 -3.85
N ARG A 12 -0.36 17.19 -4.21
CA ARG A 12 -1.47 16.23 -4.15
C ARG A 12 -1.29 15.09 -5.15
N ILE A 13 -0.86 15.40 -6.37
CA ILE A 13 -0.60 14.38 -7.39
C ILE A 13 0.53 13.45 -6.93
N PHE A 14 1.70 14.01 -6.57
CA PHE A 14 2.82 13.19 -6.13
C PHE A 14 2.52 12.39 -4.86
N ALA A 15 1.85 12.99 -3.88
CA ALA A 15 1.44 12.29 -2.67
C ALA A 15 0.38 11.21 -2.94
N SER A 16 -0.45 11.35 -3.98
CA SER A 16 -1.43 10.30 -4.33
C SER A 16 -0.76 9.14 -5.06
N LEU A 17 0.25 9.43 -5.89
CA LEU A 17 0.95 8.42 -6.69
C LEU A 17 1.68 7.37 -5.84
N VAL A 18 2.15 7.73 -4.64
CA VAL A 18 2.86 6.77 -3.76
C VAL A 18 1.96 5.61 -3.32
N TYR A 19 0.64 5.79 -3.32
CA TYR A 19 -0.32 4.72 -3.01
C TYR A 19 -0.45 3.67 -4.11
N LEU A 20 0.21 3.85 -5.27
CA LEU A 20 0.39 2.76 -6.22
C LEU A 20 1.20 1.61 -5.60
N LEU A 21 2.11 1.88 -4.67
CA LEU A 21 2.93 0.83 -4.04
C LEU A 21 2.10 -0.21 -3.28
N PRO A 22 1.27 0.16 -2.29
CA PRO A 22 0.44 -0.83 -1.61
C PRO A 22 -0.59 -1.48 -2.53
N LEU A 23 -1.00 -0.82 -3.63
CA LEU A 23 -1.83 -1.46 -4.66
C LEU A 23 -1.06 -2.55 -5.41
N LEU A 24 0.19 -2.29 -5.80
CA LEU A 24 1.05 -3.30 -6.43
C LEU A 24 1.35 -4.45 -5.48
N ASP A 25 1.64 -4.16 -4.20
CA ASP A 25 1.92 -5.17 -3.18
C ASP A 25 0.69 -6.07 -2.95
N VAL A 26 -0.51 -5.48 -2.77
CA VAL A 26 -1.71 -6.27 -2.49
C VAL A 26 -2.16 -7.08 -3.70
N VAL A 27 -2.07 -6.54 -4.92
CA VAL A 27 -2.42 -7.30 -6.13
C VAL A 27 -1.37 -8.37 -6.42
N GLY A 28 -0.08 -8.04 -6.29
CA GLY A 28 1.04 -8.93 -6.57
C GLY A 28 1.11 -10.12 -5.63
N PHE A 29 0.69 -9.98 -4.37
CA PHE A 29 0.67 -11.05 -3.39
C PHE A 29 -0.74 -11.60 -3.14
N VAL A 30 -1.62 -10.79 -2.54
CA VAL A 30 -2.96 -11.22 -2.13
C VAL A 30 -3.82 -11.54 -3.34
N GLY A 31 -3.77 -10.71 -4.39
CA GLY A 31 -4.52 -10.94 -5.62
C GLY A 31 -4.20 -12.30 -6.26
N ARG A 32 -2.92 -12.70 -6.29
CA ARG A 32 -2.51 -14.01 -6.81
C ARG A 32 -3.09 -15.17 -6.00
N ILE A 33 -3.06 -15.07 -4.68
CA ILE A 33 -3.66 -16.08 -3.79
C ILE A 33 -5.15 -16.24 -4.11
N LEU A 34 -5.87 -15.12 -4.19
CA LEU A 34 -7.31 -15.12 -4.45
C LEU A 34 -7.68 -15.75 -5.79
N ILE A 35 -6.92 -15.42 -6.85
CA ILE A 35 -7.09 -16.02 -8.19
C ILE A 35 -6.83 -17.53 -8.16
N VAL A 36 -5.75 -17.98 -7.53
CA VAL A 36 -5.40 -19.41 -7.45
C VAL A 36 -6.44 -20.20 -6.66
N THR A 37 -7.03 -19.58 -5.63
CA THR A 37 -8.08 -20.20 -4.82
C THR A 37 -9.47 -20.12 -5.44
N ASP A 38 -9.63 -19.51 -6.61
CA ASP A 38 -10.94 -19.24 -7.23
C ASP A 38 -11.92 -18.50 -6.29
N SER A 39 -11.41 -17.48 -5.58
CA SER A 39 -12.24 -16.70 -4.66
C SER A 39 -13.31 -15.91 -5.42
N PHE A 40 -14.47 -15.71 -4.80
CA PHE A 40 -15.60 -14.96 -5.41
C PHE A 40 -15.25 -13.50 -5.77
N ILE A 41 -14.23 -12.91 -5.15
CA ILE A 41 -13.75 -11.55 -5.46
C ILE A 41 -12.69 -11.50 -6.56
N SER A 42 -12.29 -12.63 -7.15
CA SER A 42 -11.33 -12.68 -8.25
C SER A 42 -11.67 -11.75 -9.43
N PRO A 43 -12.94 -11.52 -9.81
CA PRO A 43 -13.28 -10.50 -10.81
C PRO A 43 -12.86 -9.09 -10.41
N LEU A 44 -13.03 -8.72 -9.13
CA LEU A 44 -12.58 -7.43 -8.59
C LEU A 44 -11.05 -7.33 -8.59
N VAL A 45 -10.36 -8.42 -8.23
CA VAL A 45 -8.89 -8.49 -8.31
C VAL A 45 -8.43 -8.19 -9.74
N ASN A 46 -9.02 -8.84 -10.74
CA ASN A 46 -8.67 -8.62 -12.15
C ASN A 46 -8.97 -7.20 -12.63
N LEU A 47 -10.09 -6.61 -12.18
CA LEU A 47 -10.44 -5.22 -12.48
C LEU A 47 -9.36 -4.25 -11.99
N VAL A 48 -8.84 -4.45 -10.77
CA VAL A 48 -7.76 -3.63 -10.20
C VAL A 48 -6.41 -3.96 -10.83
N ALA A 49 -6.13 -5.22 -11.14
CA ALA A 49 -4.86 -5.67 -11.68
C ALA A 49 -4.63 -5.23 -13.13
N THR A 50 -5.68 -5.14 -13.95
CA THR A 50 -5.59 -4.81 -15.39
C THR A 50 -4.85 -3.48 -15.64
N PRO A 51 -5.24 -2.34 -15.03
CA PRO A 51 -4.51 -1.09 -15.24
C PRO A 51 -3.11 -1.09 -14.61
N LEU A 52 -2.86 -1.96 -13.63
CA LEU A 52 -1.57 -2.08 -12.95
C LEU A 52 -0.60 -3.06 -13.66
N ALA A 53 -1.06 -3.82 -14.65
CA ALA A 53 -0.30 -4.89 -15.29
C ALA A 53 1.10 -4.47 -15.79
N PRO A 54 1.29 -3.28 -16.42
CA PRO A 54 2.62 -2.84 -16.85
C PRO A 54 3.58 -2.60 -15.68
N LEU A 55 3.07 -2.14 -14.54
CA LEU A 55 3.87 -1.93 -13.34
C LEU A 55 4.12 -3.25 -12.61
N LEU A 56 3.13 -4.14 -12.55
CA LEU A 56 3.25 -5.47 -11.93
C LEU A 56 4.29 -6.35 -12.63
N SER A 57 4.51 -6.18 -13.95
CA SER A 57 5.50 -6.95 -14.69
C SER A 57 6.95 -6.58 -14.32
N ILE A 58 7.20 -5.32 -13.98
CA ILE A 58 8.52 -4.82 -13.56
C ILE A 58 8.71 -4.83 -12.03
N TYR A 59 7.62 -4.79 -11.26
CA TYR A 59 7.63 -4.73 -9.81
C TYR A 59 7.76 -6.15 -9.21
N THR A 60 8.89 -6.80 -9.47
CA THR A 60 9.20 -8.17 -9.05
C THR A 60 10.62 -8.29 -8.48
N GLY A 61 10.93 -9.42 -7.83
CA GLY A 61 12.26 -9.68 -7.25
C GLY A 61 12.65 -8.65 -6.19
N PHE A 62 13.81 -8.01 -6.36
CA PHE A 62 14.31 -6.98 -5.43
C PHE A 62 13.74 -5.58 -5.69
N ILE A 63 12.96 -5.38 -6.77
CA ILE A 63 12.43 -4.05 -7.12
C ILE A 63 11.56 -3.44 -6.01
N PRO A 64 10.61 -4.16 -5.37
CA PRO A 64 9.85 -3.62 -4.23
C PRO A 64 10.74 -3.11 -3.10
N LEU A 65 11.81 -3.85 -2.79
CA LEU A 65 12.77 -3.49 -1.73
C LEU A 65 13.60 -2.26 -2.13
N ILE A 66 14.04 -2.18 -3.39
CA ILE A 66 14.77 -1.02 -3.90
C ILE A 66 13.87 0.23 -3.85
N VAL A 67 12.62 0.11 -4.27
CA VAL A 67 11.63 1.21 -4.24
C VAL A 67 11.35 1.65 -2.81
N PHE A 68 11.21 0.70 -1.87
CA PHE A 68 11.09 0.98 -0.44
C PHE A 68 12.26 1.85 0.05
N PHE A 69 13.51 1.43 -0.17
CA PHE A 69 14.69 2.17 0.29
C PHE A 69 14.83 3.52 -0.43
N ALA A 70 14.56 3.57 -1.73
CA ALA A 70 14.62 4.81 -2.49
C ALA A 70 13.63 5.85 -1.94
N LEU A 71 12.38 5.46 -1.71
CA LEU A 71 11.37 6.38 -1.18
C LEU A 71 11.65 6.75 0.28
N PHE A 72 12.08 5.80 1.10
CA PHE A 72 12.42 6.11 2.49
C PHE A 72 13.58 7.10 2.59
N LEU A 73 14.68 6.85 1.88
CA LEU A 73 15.90 7.67 1.98
C LEU A 73 15.78 8.99 1.22
N LEU A 74 15.23 8.98 0.01
CA LEU A 74 15.19 10.17 -0.86
C LEU A 74 13.96 11.05 -0.61
N VAL A 75 12.85 10.47 -0.16
CA VAL A 75 11.60 11.19 0.06
C VAL A 75 11.35 11.42 1.54
N VAL A 76 11.14 10.35 2.33
CA VAL A 76 10.70 10.47 3.72
C VAL A 76 11.72 11.20 4.60
N ARG A 77 13.02 10.89 4.43
CA ARG A 77 14.12 11.49 5.20
C ARG A 77 14.59 12.86 4.69
N ASN A 78 14.06 13.35 3.58
CA ASN A 78 14.51 14.60 2.98
C ASN A 78 13.61 15.77 3.42
N GLU A 79 14.10 16.59 4.35
CA GLU A 79 13.38 17.76 4.90
C GLU A 79 13.05 18.84 3.87
N ASN A 80 13.71 18.84 2.69
CA ASN A 80 13.38 19.77 1.61
C ASN A 80 12.07 19.41 0.89
N ILE A 81 11.57 18.19 1.06
CA ILE A 81 10.30 17.75 0.48
C ILE A 81 9.15 18.13 1.42
N ALA A 82 8.05 18.59 0.84
CA ALA A 82 6.85 18.96 1.58
C ALA A 82 6.42 17.84 2.54
N HIS A 83 6.16 18.21 3.80
CA HIS A 83 5.70 17.29 4.84
C HIS A 83 4.50 16.45 4.39
N PHE A 84 3.60 17.03 3.59
CA PHE A 84 2.44 16.32 3.03
C PHE A 84 2.82 15.13 2.16
N ILE A 85 3.83 15.27 1.30
CA ILE A 85 4.34 14.16 0.46
C ILE A 85 5.04 13.14 1.35
N ARG A 86 5.88 13.58 2.29
CA ARG A 86 6.61 12.71 3.21
C ARG A 86 5.68 11.84 4.05
N PHE A 87 4.60 12.43 4.58
CA PHE A 87 3.56 11.72 5.31
C PHE A 87 2.91 10.62 4.48
N ASN A 88 2.39 10.96 3.30
CA ASN A 88 1.70 9.99 2.43
C ASN A 88 2.66 8.89 1.93
N THR A 89 3.91 9.25 1.64
CA THR A 89 4.95 8.28 1.26
C THR A 89 5.23 7.31 2.40
N MET A 90 5.39 7.80 3.63
CA MET A 90 5.59 6.94 4.80
C MET A 90 4.36 6.06 5.06
N GLN A 91 3.14 6.58 4.88
CA GLN A 91 1.91 5.81 5.02
C GLN A 91 1.85 4.67 3.99
N ALA A 92 2.15 4.94 2.72
CA ALA A 92 2.23 3.92 1.68
C ALA A 92 3.30 2.86 1.97
N ILE A 93 4.46 3.27 2.48
CA ILE A 93 5.53 2.38 2.92
C ILE A 93 5.05 1.45 4.06
N LEU A 94 4.33 1.99 5.05
CA LEU A 94 3.81 1.19 6.16
C LEU A 94 2.81 0.13 5.69
N PHE A 95 1.93 0.45 4.74
CA PHE A 95 1.08 -0.55 4.10
C PHE A 95 1.91 -1.67 3.45
N GLY A 96 2.94 -1.30 2.69
CA GLY A 96 3.84 -2.28 2.06
C GLY A 96 4.54 -3.18 3.08
N ILE A 97 4.99 -2.61 4.21
CA ILE A 97 5.56 -3.39 5.33
C ILE A 97 4.53 -4.37 5.88
N VAL A 98 3.31 -3.92 6.20
CA VAL A 98 2.26 -4.76 6.77
C VAL A 98 1.91 -5.92 5.82
N LEU A 99 1.73 -5.63 4.53
CA LEU A 99 1.44 -6.66 3.51
C LEU A 99 2.60 -7.64 3.35
N SER A 100 3.84 -7.16 3.37
CA SER A 100 5.04 -8.00 3.30
C SER A 100 5.15 -8.93 4.51
N LEU A 101 4.85 -8.43 5.71
CA LEU A 101 4.85 -9.24 6.93
C LEU A 101 3.76 -10.31 6.89
N ILE A 102 2.54 -9.96 6.45
CA ILE A 102 1.47 -10.93 6.22
C ILE A 102 1.93 -11.99 5.22
N ALA A 103 2.60 -11.60 4.15
CA ALA A 103 3.09 -12.51 3.13
C ALA A 103 4.14 -13.49 3.66
N ILE A 104 5.13 -12.99 4.40
CA ILE A 104 6.19 -13.80 5.01
C ILE A 104 5.58 -14.79 6.01
N VAL A 105 4.73 -14.32 6.94
CA VAL A 105 4.08 -15.18 7.92
C VAL A 105 3.21 -16.24 7.23
N TRP A 106 2.45 -15.84 6.22
CA TRP A 106 1.63 -16.78 5.47
C TRP A 106 2.49 -17.85 4.79
N GLN A 107 3.46 -17.46 3.98
CA GLN A 107 4.25 -18.37 3.17
C GLN A 107 5.06 -19.36 4.00
N TYR A 108 5.67 -18.89 5.09
CA TYR A 108 6.63 -19.70 5.86
C TYR A 108 6.05 -20.37 7.10
N ALA A 109 4.91 -19.89 7.64
CA ALA A 109 4.32 -20.45 8.85
C ALA A 109 2.92 -21.03 8.64
N LEU A 110 2.03 -20.33 7.92
CA LEU A 110 0.60 -20.66 7.91
C LEU A 110 0.17 -21.52 6.72
N ALA A 111 0.69 -21.27 5.52
CA ALA A 111 0.31 -21.97 4.30
C ALA A 111 0.50 -23.50 4.38
N PRO A 112 1.60 -24.04 4.97
CA PRO A 112 1.77 -25.48 5.14
C PRO A 112 0.72 -26.13 6.08
N ILE A 113 0.12 -25.33 6.97
CA ILE A 113 -0.84 -25.80 7.99
C ILE A 113 -2.28 -25.70 7.47
N PHE A 114 -2.64 -24.56 6.88
CA PHE A 114 -4.02 -24.25 6.50
C PHE A 114 -4.33 -24.54 5.03
N GLY A 115 -3.31 -24.72 4.19
CA GLY A 115 -3.47 -24.97 2.76
C GLY A 115 -4.14 -23.80 2.02
N MET A 116 -4.81 -24.12 0.92
CA MET A 116 -5.44 -23.15 0.01
C MET A 116 -6.97 -23.31 -0.03
N GLY A 117 -7.58 -23.52 1.15
CA GLY A 117 -9.02 -23.76 1.29
C GLY A 117 -9.83 -22.51 1.67
N LEU A 118 -11.04 -22.72 2.20
CA LEU A 118 -11.97 -21.65 2.56
C LEU A 118 -11.40 -20.65 3.57
N LEU A 119 -10.65 -21.11 4.59
CA LEU A 119 -10.01 -20.23 5.57
C LEU A 119 -9.05 -19.23 4.92
N THR A 120 -8.25 -19.72 3.97
CA THR A 120 -7.32 -18.90 3.17
C THR A 120 -8.08 -17.86 2.37
N GLN A 121 -9.16 -18.28 1.68
CA GLN A 121 -10.01 -17.35 0.95
C GLN A 121 -10.59 -16.28 1.86
N THR A 122 -11.20 -16.66 2.99
CA THR A 122 -11.83 -15.70 3.93
C THR A 122 -10.82 -14.68 4.45
N LEU A 123 -9.64 -15.13 4.87
CA LEU A 123 -8.57 -14.26 5.35
C LEU A 123 -8.13 -13.27 4.27
N PHE A 124 -7.77 -13.77 3.08
CA PHE A 124 -7.24 -12.92 2.02
C PHE A 124 -8.31 -12.05 1.36
N ASN A 125 -9.59 -12.43 1.41
CA ASN A 125 -10.69 -11.56 1.05
C ASN A 125 -10.74 -10.34 1.96
N ALA A 126 -10.64 -10.55 3.28
CA ALA A 126 -10.63 -9.46 4.25
C ALA A 126 -9.40 -8.56 4.07
N VAL A 127 -8.21 -9.15 3.89
CA VAL A 127 -6.96 -8.38 3.66
C VAL A 127 -7.05 -7.56 2.38
N PHE A 128 -7.52 -8.17 1.27
CA PHE A 128 -7.64 -7.47 -0.01
C PHE A 128 -8.63 -6.31 0.07
N LEU A 129 -9.85 -6.57 0.53
CA LEU A 129 -10.89 -5.54 0.63
C LEU A 129 -10.52 -4.44 1.61
N GLY A 130 -9.96 -4.80 2.77
CA GLY A 130 -9.49 -3.85 3.77
C GLY A 130 -8.38 -2.94 3.22
N THR A 131 -7.43 -3.50 2.49
CA THR A 131 -6.36 -2.72 1.86
C THR A 131 -6.88 -1.83 0.75
N ILE A 132 -7.75 -2.33 -0.14
CA ILE A 132 -8.35 -1.51 -1.20
C ILE A 132 -9.16 -0.35 -0.61
N ALA A 133 -9.95 -0.59 0.44
CA ALA A 133 -10.71 0.45 1.12
C ALA A 133 -9.79 1.50 1.77
N ALA A 134 -8.77 1.06 2.50
CA ALA A 134 -7.84 1.95 3.20
C ALA A 134 -6.99 2.78 2.22
N VAL A 135 -6.49 2.17 1.15
CA VAL A 135 -5.74 2.86 0.10
C VAL A 135 -6.64 3.80 -0.69
N GLY A 136 -7.86 3.37 -1.06
CA GLY A 136 -8.84 4.22 -1.74
C GLY A 136 -9.21 5.45 -0.91
N TYR A 137 -9.47 5.27 0.38
CA TYR A 137 -9.67 6.38 1.33
C TYR A 137 -8.47 7.32 1.34
N SER A 138 -7.25 6.77 1.39
CA SER A 138 -6.02 7.56 1.46
C SER A 138 -5.80 8.40 0.20
N ILE A 139 -6.01 7.82 -0.98
CA ILE A 139 -5.93 8.51 -2.27
C ILE A 139 -6.96 9.66 -2.31
N VAL A 140 -8.21 9.41 -1.93
CA VAL A 140 -9.27 10.43 -1.94
C VAL A 140 -8.95 11.60 -1.00
N GLN A 141 -8.54 11.32 0.24
CA GLN A 141 -8.14 12.40 1.17
C GLN A 141 -6.94 13.18 0.64
N THR A 142 -5.95 12.48 0.07
CA THR A 142 -4.76 13.10 -0.48
C THR A 142 -5.06 14.01 -1.67
N ALA A 143 -5.94 13.57 -2.58
CA ALA A 143 -6.41 14.36 -3.70
C ALA A 143 -7.18 15.62 -3.25
N LEU A 144 -7.90 15.54 -2.13
CA LEU A 144 -8.56 16.68 -1.48
C LEU A 144 -7.57 17.59 -0.71
N GLY A 145 -6.28 17.23 -0.64
CA GLY A 145 -5.25 17.96 0.09
C GLY A 145 -5.32 17.77 1.61
N ARG A 146 -5.95 16.68 2.07
CA ARG A 146 -6.13 16.32 3.48
C ARG A 146 -5.23 15.13 3.83
N TYR A 147 -4.85 15.04 5.10
CA TYR A 147 -4.13 13.88 5.62
C TYR A 147 -5.11 12.72 5.81
N ALA A 148 -4.75 11.53 5.34
CA ALA A 148 -5.55 10.33 5.54
C ALA A 148 -5.30 9.79 6.96
N GLU A 149 -6.28 9.96 7.85
CA GLU A 149 -6.18 9.52 9.24
C GLU A 149 -6.72 8.09 9.36
N ILE A 150 -5.82 7.11 9.23
CA ILE A 150 -6.10 5.71 9.49
C ILE A 150 -5.54 5.39 10.88
N PRO A 151 -6.38 5.01 11.86
CA PRO A 151 -5.93 4.68 13.21
C PRO A 151 -4.76 3.69 13.17
N THR A 152 -3.80 3.82 14.08
CA THR A 152 -2.55 3.03 14.17
C THR A 152 -1.52 3.29 13.07
N ILE A 153 -1.92 3.36 11.80
CA ILE A 153 -0.99 3.63 10.70
C ILE A 153 -0.56 5.09 10.72
N SER A 154 -1.51 6.03 10.78
CA SER A 154 -1.19 7.46 10.79
C SER A 154 -0.40 7.87 12.02
N ASP A 155 -0.69 7.28 13.19
CA ASP A 155 0.09 7.49 14.41
C ASP A 155 1.55 7.05 14.23
N ALA A 156 1.78 5.88 13.62
CA ALA A 156 3.11 5.39 13.29
C ALA A 156 3.83 6.27 12.26
N VAL A 157 3.11 6.86 11.31
CA VAL A 157 3.67 7.83 10.36
C VAL A 157 4.16 9.08 11.11
N TYR A 158 3.35 9.65 12.00
CA TYR A 158 3.70 10.83 12.78
C TYR A 158 4.93 10.62 13.67
N MET A 159 5.18 9.39 14.12
CA MET A 159 6.40 9.05 14.86
C MET A 159 7.66 9.08 13.99
N GLN A 160 7.54 8.79 12.68
CA GLN A 160 8.65 8.67 11.74
C GLN A 160 8.94 9.96 10.98
N VAL A 161 7.90 10.71 10.64
CA VAL A 161 7.96 12.00 9.96
C VAL A 161 7.86 13.09 11.02
N ARG A 162 9.02 13.45 11.60
CA ARG A 162 9.17 14.61 12.49
C ARG A 162 9.75 15.78 11.73
#